data_AF-A0A3S2AMN4-F1
#
_entry.id   AF-A0A3S2AMN4-F1
#
_cell.length_a   1.000
_cell.length_b   1.000
_cell.length_c   1.000
_cell.angle_alpha   90.00
_cell.angle_beta   90.00
_cell.angle_gamma   90.00
#
_symmetry.space_group_name_H-M   'P 1'
#
loop_
_entity.id
_entity.type
_entity.pdbx_description
1 polymer ?
#
loop_
_entity_poly.entity_id
_entity_poly.type
_entity_poly.pdbx_seq_one_letter_code
_entity_poly.pdbx_strand_id
1 'polypeptide(L)'
;MSAAGIDLAKPYGNKSGCINKNGQEVYAEDMLLLTNTDFITATSACTFTGKRVQADGSLVVKAECEAEGEEGKSPATFIIKHSTKNAKKLLIADADGTVYGEVSRCR
;
A
#
# COMPACT_ATOMS: atom_id res chain seq x y z
N MET A 1 -24.11 6.10 8.39
CA MET A 1 -22.88 6.89 8.51
C MET A 1 -21.95 6.52 7.39
N SER A 2 -21.47 7.46 6.57
CA SER A 2 -20.40 7.19 5.61
C SER A 2 -19.13 6.96 6.40
N ALA A 3 -18.59 5.74 6.38
CA ALA A 3 -17.25 5.51 6.90
C ALA A 3 -16.31 6.45 6.15
N ALA A 4 -15.58 7.31 6.87
CA ALA A 4 -14.58 8.18 6.27
C ALA A 4 -13.54 7.24 5.63
N GLY A 5 -13.58 7.14 4.30
CA GLY A 5 -12.67 6.28 3.55
C GLY A 5 -11.23 6.69 3.80
N ILE A 6 -10.32 5.73 3.62
CA ILE A 6 -8.88 5.97 3.78
C ILE A 6 -8.42 7.00 2.75
N ASP A 7 -7.94 8.13 3.24
CA ASP A 7 -7.37 9.21 2.41
C ASP A 7 -5.88 8.95 2.14
N LEU A 8 -5.57 8.72 0.86
CA LEU A 8 -4.21 8.51 0.35
C LEU A 8 -3.62 9.79 -0.30
N ALA A 9 -4.18 10.97 -0.04
CA ALA A 9 -3.62 12.24 -0.53
C ALA A 9 -2.17 12.50 -0.10
N LYS A 10 -1.71 11.83 0.98
CA LYS A 10 -0.29 11.78 1.35
C LYS A 10 0.23 10.35 1.30
N PRO A 11 1.51 10.15 0.99
CA PRO A 11 2.11 8.82 1.03
C PRO A 11 2.17 8.27 2.45
N TYR A 12 2.02 6.96 2.56
CA TYR A 12 2.21 6.18 3.77
C TYR A 12 3.31 5.17 3.51
N GLY A 13 4.16 4.90 4.50
CA GLY A 13 5.19 3.89 4.37
C GLY A 13 5.69 3.40 5.71
N ASN A 14 6.50 2.35 5.66
CA ASN A 14 7.38 2.03 6.79
C ASN A 14 8.59 2.99 6.78
N LYS A 15 9.55 2.77 7.68
CA LYS A 15 10.74 3.62 7.79
C LYS A 15 11.47 3.75 6.44
N SER A 16 11.68 2.62 5.77
CA SER A 16 12.38 2.54 4.49
C SER A 16 11.56 3.15 3.34
N GLY A 17 10.27 2.81 3.23
CA GLY A 17 9.40 3.34 2.19
C GLY A 17 9.21 4.86 2.26
N CYS A 18 9.12 5.44 3.46
CA CYS A 18 9.03 6.89 3.60
C CYS A 18 10.33 7.64 3.25
N ILE A 19 11.49 6.99 3.33
CA ILE A 19 12.76 7.54 2.80
C ILE A 19 12.69 7.54 1.27
N ASN A 20 12.26 6.42 0.67
CA ASN A 20 12.19 6.27 -0.78
C ASN A 20 11.03 7.00 -1.46
N LYS A 21 10.15 7.69 -0.71
CA LYS A 21 8.99 8.42 -1.25
C LYS A 21 9.32 9.45 -2.33
N ASN A 22 10.56 9.96 -2.34
CA ASN A 22 11.05 10.95 -3.29
C ASN A 22 11.93 10.34 -4.40
N GLY A 23 11.90 9.01 -4.58
CA GLY A 23 12.77 8.31 -5.53
C GLY A 23 14.19 8.10 -5.02
N GLN A 24 14.38 8.02 -3.69
CA GLN A 24 15.65 7.52 -3.15
C GLN A 24 15.69 6.00 -3.38
N GLU A 25 16.88 5.45 -3.68
CA GLU A 25 17.09 4.02 -3.94
C GLU A 25 17.71 3.35 -2.71
N VAL A 26 17.14 3.57 -1.53
CA VAL A 26 17.56 2.83 -0.33
C VAL A 26 16.92 1.46 -0.39
N TYR A 27 17.69 0.46 -0.83
CA TYR A 27 17.27 -0.92 -0.81
C TYR A 27 17.03 -1.38 0.64
N ALA A 28 15.83 -1.87 0.90
CA ALA A 28 15.46 -2.47 2.17
C ALA A 28 14.49 -3.60 1.93
N GLU A 29 14.79 -4.77 2.49
CA GLU A 29 14.00 -6.00 2.32
C GLU A 29 12.56 -5.86 2.84
N ASP A 30 12.31 -4.89 3.73
CA ASP A 30 11.00 -4.60 4.31
C ASP A 30 10.32 -3.37 3.71
N MET A 31 10.83 -2.79 2.61
CA MET A 31 10.32 -1.54 2.06
C MET A 31 8.82 -1.66 1.73
N LEU A 32 8.03 -0.73 2.28
CA LEU A 32 6.61 -0.57 1.96
C LEU A 32 6.31 0.91 1.78
N LEU A 33 5.89 1.29 0.57
CA LEU A 33 5.46 2.64 0.23
C LEU A 33 4.11 2.58 -0.49
N LEU A 34 3.10 3.11 0.16
CA LEU A 34 1.74 3.26 -0.32
C LEU A 34 1.48 4.73 -0.67
N THR A 35 1.26 5.01 -1.95
CA THR A 35 0.91 6.33 -2.44
C THR A 35 -0.56 6.38 -2.88
N ASN A 36 -0.98 7.49 -3.48
CA ASN A 36 -2.30 7.58 -4.09
C ASN A 36 -2.40 6.71 -5.37
N THR A 37 -1.30 6.34 -6.00
CA THR A 37 -1.33 5.65 -7.30
C THR A 37 -0.63 4.32 -7.28
N ASP A 38 0.23 4.07 -6.31
CA ASP A 38 1.13 2.94 -6.33
C ASP A 38 1.27 2.31 -4.94
N PHE A 39 1.55 1.02 -4.94
CA PHE A 39 2.07 0.29 -3.80
C PHE A 39 3.40 -0.32 -4.19
N ILE A 40 4.47 0.20 -3.61
CA ILE A 40 5.84 -0.19 -3.88
C ILE A 40 6.35 -1.00 -2.71
N THR A 41 6.89 -2.16 -3.03
CA THR A 41 7.50 -3.10 -2.09
C THR A 41 8.98 -3.28 -2.42
N ALA A 42 9.71 -4.03 -1.60
CA ALA A 42 11.11 -4.35 -1.84
C ALA A 42 11.38 -5.15 -3.13
N THR A 43 10.36 -5.83 -3.67
CA THR A 43 10.51 -6.77 -4.80
C THR A 43 9.54 -6.51 -5.95
N SER A 44 8.61 -5.56 -5.79
CA SER A 44 7.55 -5.32 -6.77
C SER A 44 7.01 -3.90 -6.68
N ALA A 45 6.65 -3.35 -7.84
CA ALA A 45 5.93 -2.09 -7.96
C ALA A 45 4.53 -2.34 -8.51
N CYS A 46 3.50 -1.98 -7.74
CA CYS A 46 2.11 -2.20 -8.09
C CYS A 46 1.40 -0.87 -8.37
N THR A 47 0.97 -0.65 -9.61
CA THR A 47 0.22 0.56 -9.99
C THR A 47 -1.28 0.31 -9.89
N PHE A 48 -2.00 1.21 -9.22
CA PHE A 48 -3.42 1.11 -8.96
C PHE A 48 -4.26 1.37 -10.21
N THR A 49 -5.12 0.42 -10.54
CA THR A 49 -6.07 0.50 -11.66
C THR A 49 -7.50 0.77 -11.19
N GLY A 50 -7.78 0.60 -9.89
CA GLY A 50 -9.09 0.92 -9.33
C GLY A 50 -9.10 0.97 -7.81
N LYS A 51 -10.04 1.72 -7.25
CA LYS A 51 -10.21 1.85 -5.80
C LYS A 51 -11.67 1.84 -5.41
N ARG A 52 -11.98 1.19 -4.30
CA ARG A 52 -13.32 1.09 -3.75
C ARG A 52 -13.28 1.17 -2.24
N VAL A 53 -13.91 2.21 -1.70
CA VAL A 53 -14.16 2.30 -0.25
C VAL A 53 -15.27 1.30 0.11
N GLN A 54 -15.05 0.52 1.15
CA GLN A 54 -16.01 -0.44 1.68
C GLN A 54 -16.84 0.17 2.81
N ALA A 55 -17.96 -0.48 3.13
CA ALA A 55 -18.88 -0.04 4.18
C ALA A 55 -18.22 -0.04 5.58
N ASP A 56 -17.19 -0.86 5.78
CA ASP A 56 -16.40 -0.94 7.02
C ASP A 56 -15.31 0.16 7.12
N GLY A 57 -15.19 1.02 6.10
CA GLY A 57 -14.16 2.07 6.02
C GLY A 57 -12.82 1.58 5.47
N SER A 58 -12.67 0.30 5.15
CA SER A 58 -11.49 -0.19 4.43
C SER A 58 -11.50 0.27 2.98
N LEU A 59 -10.32 0.30 2.36
CA LEU A 59 -10.12 0.65 0.97
C LEU A 59 -9.60 -0.58 0.22
N VAL A 60 -10.40 -1.10 -0.68
CA VAL A 60 -9.97 -2.14 -1.62
C VAL A 60 -9.39 -1.44 -2.84
N VAL A 61 -8.17 -1.80 -3.21
CA VAL A 61 -7.49 -1.29 -4.41
C VAL A 61 -7.15 -2.45 -5.32
N LYS A 62 -7.44 -2.29 -6.60
CA LYS A 62 -6.95 -3.17 -7.67
C LYS A 62 -5.68 -2.56 -8.23
N ALA A 63 -4.69 -3.39 -8.49
CA ALA A 63 -3.40 -2.97 -8.98
C ALA A 63 -2.87 -3.94 -10.04
N GLU A 64 -1.92 -3.46 -10.82
CA GLU A 64 -1.08 -4.26 -11.70
C GLU A 64 0.35 -4.20 -11.16
N CYS A 65 0.87 -5.34 -10.71
CA CYS A 65 2.18 -5.47 -10.09
C CYS A 65 3.21 -5.97 -11.09
N GLU A 66 4.32 -5.28 -11.16
CA GLU A 66 5.52 -5.70 -11.88
C GLU A 66 6.55 -6.15 -10.84
N ALA A 67 6.92 -7.43 -10.87
CA ALA A 67 7.93 -7.99 -9.98
C ALA A 67 9.32 -7.79 -10.59
N GLU A 68 10.30 -7.48 -9.75
CA GLU A 68 11.69 -7.35 -10.21
C GLU A 68 12.17 -8.68 -10.80
N GLY A 69 12.48 -8.66 -12.10
CA GLY A 69 12.97 -9.82 -12.84
C GLY A 69 11.92 -10.67 -13.56
N GLU A 70 10.64 -10.28 -13.53
CA GLU A 70 9.59 -10.93 -14.34
C GLU A 70 9.18 -10.07 -15.55
N GLU A 71 8.96 -10.73 -16.69
CA GLU A 71 8.40 -10.06 -17.88
C GLU A 71 6.87 -10.03 -17.79
N GLY A 72 6.34 -8.91 -17.31
CA GLY A 72 4.90 -8.61 -17.39
C GLY A 72 4.30 -8.10 -16.08
N LYS A 73 3.03 -7.69 -16.19
CA LYS A 73 2.25 -7.20 -15.05
C LYS A 73 1.24 -8.26 -14.61
N SER A 74 1.21 -8.51 -13.32
CA SER A 74 0.25 -9.42 -12.68
C SER A 74 -0.83 -8.62 -11.95
N PRO A 75 -2.13 -8.90 -12.19
CA PRO A 75 -3.19 -8.22 -11.46
C PRO A 75 -3.19 -8.66 -9.99
N ALA A 76 -3.26 -7.70 -9.09
CA ALA A 76 -3.35 -7.91 -7.65
C ALA A 76 -4.49 -7.08 -7.05
N THR A 77 -5.02 -7.54 -5.92
CA THR A 77 -6.00 -6.79 -5.14
C THR A 77 -5.51 -6.66 -3.72
N PHE A 78 -5.45 -5.42 -3.22
CA PHE A 78 -5.04 -5.09 -1.86
C PHE A 78 -6.20 -4.52 -1.06
N ILE A 79 -6.20 -4.82 0.23
CA ILE A 79 -7.14 -4.33 1.23
C ILE A 79 -6.33 -3.49 2.21
N ILE A 80 -6.61 -2.19 2.20
CA ILE A 80 -6.00 -1.22 3.11
C ILE A 80 -7.04 -0.93 4.20
N LYS A 81 -6.65 -1.05 5.47
CA LYS A 81 -7.52 -0.77 6.61
C LYS A 81 -6.74 -0.11 7.74
N HIS A 82 -7.42 0.60 8.62
CA HIS A 82 -6.76 1.06 9.85
C HIS A 82 -6.28 -0.13 10.68
N SER A 83 -5.06 -0.04 11.23
CA SER A 83 -4.56 -1.10 12.10
C SER A 83 -5.40 -1.17 13.36
N THR A 84 -5.79 -2.39 13.74
CA THR A 84 -6.48 -2.68 15.00
C THR A 84 -5.58 -2.44 16.21
N LYS A 85 -4.26 -2.45 16.02
CA LYS A 85 -3.27 -2.12 17.06
C LYS A 85 -3.02 -0.62 17.17
N ASN A 86 -3.09 0.11 16.06
CA ASN A 86 -2.84 1.54 16.03
C ASN A 86 -3.66 2.24 14.91
N ALA A 87 -4.71 2.95 15.31
CA ALA A 87 -5.60 3.65 14.38
C ALA A 87 -4.90 4.72 13.50
N LYS A 88 -3.70 5.20 13.88
CA LYS A 88 -2.91 6.14 13.06
C LYS A 88 -2.12 5.46 11.94
N LYS A 89 -2.04 4.13 11.96
CA LYS A 89 -1.36 3.33 10.94
C LYS A 89 -2.38 2.65 10.04
N LEU A 90 -1.96 2.40 8.81
CA LEU A 90 -2.70 1.56 7.88
C LEU A 90 -2.04 0.20 7.82
N LEU A 91 -2.84 -0.86 7.80
CA LEU A 91 -2.43 -2.22 7.51
C LEU A 91 -2.74 -2.49 6.04
N ILE A 92 -1.75 -3.03 5.33
CA ILE A 92 -1.90 -3.47 3.94
C ILE A 92 -1.92 -5.00 3.93
N ALA A 93 -2.96 -5.56 3.34
CA ALA A 93 -3.07 -6.98 3.07
C ALA A 93 -3.49 -7.20 1.61
N ASP A 94 -3.25 -8.38 1.05
CA ASP A 94 -3.89 -8.78 -0.22
C ASP A 94 -5.31 -9.34 0.01
N ALA A 95 -5.96 -9.77 -1.08
CA ALA A 95 -7.27 -10.40 -1.04
C ALA A 95 -7.26 -11.80 -0.40
N ASP A 96 -6.11 -12.49 -0.40
CA ASP A 96 -5.92 -13.81 0.19
C ASP A 96 -5.68 -13.75 1.71
N GLY A 97 -5.46 -12.54 2.24
CA GLY A 97 -5.23 -12.28 3.66
C GLY A 97 -3.76 -12.21 4.05
N THR A 98 -2.83 -12.28 3.09
CA THR A 98 -1.41 -12.05 3.32
C THR A 98 -1.21 -10.62 3.78
N VAL A 99 -0.60 -10.44 4.95
CA VAL A 99 -0.32 -9.12 5.51
C VAL A 99 1.08 -8.70 5.09
N TYR A 100 1.18 -7.60 4.34
CA TYR A 100 2.47 -7.00 3.97
C TYR A 100 3.08 -6.25 5.15
N GLY A 101 2.27 -5.50 5.89
CA GLY A 101 2.73 -4.79 7.07
C GLY A 101 1.92 -3.54 7.42
N GLU A 102 2.36 -2.87 8.48
CA GLU A 102 1.80 -1.59 8.92
C GLU A 102 2.62 -0.42 8.39
N VAL A 103 1.95 0.53 7.76
CA VAL A 103 2.54 1.78 7.26
C VAL A 103 2.00 2.97 8.02
N SER A 104 2.84 3.99 8.18
CA SER A 104 2.50 5.26 8.82
C SER A 104 2.55 6.38 7.79
N ARG A 105 1.79 7.46 8.00
CA ARG A 105 1.84 8.62 7.12
C ARG A 105 3.27 9.17 7.05
N CYS A 106 3.84 9.28 5.86
CA CYS A 106 5.15 9.87 5.69
C CYS A 106 5.07 11.38 6.00
N ARG A 107 6.12 11.90 6.64
CA ARG A 107 6.26 13.33 6.96
C ARG A 107 6.82 14.09 5.79
#